data_AF-A0A1Y3B963-F1
#
_entry.id   AF-A0A1Y3B963-F1
#
_cell.length_a   1.000
_cell.length_b   1.000
_cell.length_c   1.000
_cell.angle_alpha   90.00
_cell.angle_beta   90.00
_cell.angle_gamma   90.00
#
_symmetry.space_group_name_H-M   'P 1'
#
loop_
_entity.id
_entity.type
_entity.pdbx_description
1 polymer ?
#
loop_
_entity_poly.entity_id
_entity_poly.type
_entity_poly.pdbx_seq_one_letter_code
_entity_poly.pdbx_strand_id
1 'polypeptide(L)'
;FINRLNKVYQTTNDHFTILGHSLGGQAAGFTGKRLLQPKARLIIGLDPAGPAFSDVSEENRLNPNDAQLVISVHTNGGVNVLDGLGILTPVGHYSFVPNGGENQPGCEPVHGIPGVLINGLAEGLSDAIACSHRRAYLLMTYEEQMFDDFESNAYRCNNYTDFEAGKCGICRDDSDDCKPFGRWFDYWQRQKPSRDWTSPIVYFVDTRTEMPYSYFFYQIKVKTGNNFDTYDGRLALNITGSLRNDFVEQINMEHKFEPNNKYTYLHKSFKSLGRIVRVDAQLQEKGEQKSGIKRLIANAIGKQKEQNLVIDEIQINYMNGYTER
;
A
#
# COMPACT_ATOMS: atom_id res chain seq x y z
N PHE A 1 -4.58 20.62 -28.41
CA PHE A 1 -4.48 19.32 -29.10
C PHE A 1 -5.79 18.54 -29.05
N ILE A 2 -6.30 18.15 -27.88
CA ILE A 2 -7.58 17.42 -27.71
C ILE A 2 -8.74 18.04 -28.51
N ASN A 3 -8.99 19.34 -28.36
CA ASN A 3 -10.05 20.04 -29.11
C ASN A 3 -9.90 19.91 -30.65
N ARG A 4 -8.67 19.82 -31.16
CA ARG A 4 -8.42 19.61 -32.60
C ARG A 4 -8.73 18.17 -33.01
N LEU A 5 -8.40 17.18 -32.17
CA LEU A 5 -8.77 15.79 -32.41
C LEU A 5 -10.29 15.62 -32.42
N ASN A 6 -10.99 16.21 -31.45
CA ASN A 6 -12.45 16.23 -31.40
C ASN A 6 -13.05 16.78 -32.70
N LYS A 7 -12.52 17.90 -33.17
CA LYS A 7 -12.98 18.54 -34.42
C LYS A 7 -12.72 17.68 -35.66
N VAL A 8 -11.54 17.06 -35.76
CA VAL A 8 -11.13 16.30 -36.97
C VAL A 8 -11.80 14.93 -37.02
N TYR A 9 -11.83 14.21 -35.90
CA TYR A 9 -12.32 12.83 -35.82
C TYR A 9 -13.75 12.72 -35.29
N GLN A 10 -14.43 13.85 -35.09
CA GLN A 10 -15.81 13.89 -34.55
C GLN A 10 -15.95 13.12 -33.24
N THR A 11 -14.97 13.29 -32.36
CA THR A 11 -14.90 12.64 -31.05
C THR A 11 -15.13 13.64 -29.92
N THR A 12 -15.28 13.15 -28.70
CA THR A 12 -15.55 13.92 -27.48
C THR A 12 -14.44 13.68 -26.45
N ASN A 13 -14.33 14.60 -25.48
CA ASN A 13 -13.27 14.54 -24.47
C ASN A 13 -13.29 13.24 -23.63
N ASP A 14 -14.44 12.62 -23.46
CA ASP A 14 -14.63 11.40 -22.66
C ASP A 14 -14.10 10.12 -23.31
N HIS A 15 -13.45 10.23 -24.47
CA HIS A 15 -12.62 9.18 -25.06
C HIS A 15 -11.13 9.30 -24.69
N PHE A 16 -10.73 10.34 -23.95
CA PHE A 16 -9.34 10.58 -23.60
C PHE A 16 -9.03 10.20 -22.15
N THR A 17 -7.94 9.46 -21.97
CA THR A 17 -7.23 9.28 -20.69
C THR A 17 -5.96 10.12 -20.72
N ILE A 18 -5.69 10.88 -19.66
CA ILE A 18 -4.49 11.71 -19.54
C ILE A 18 -3.68 11.21 -18.34
N LEU A 19 -2.46 10.80 -18.60
CA LEU A 19 -1.52 10.35 -17.57
C LEU A 19 -0.39 11.37 -17.47
N GLY A 20 -0.04 11.75 -16.24
CA GLY A 20 1.05 12.69 -15.99
C GLY A 20 1.84 12.30 -14.76
N HIS A 21 3.17 12.27 -14.90
CA HIS A 21 4.10 12.07 -13.78
C HIS A 21 4.67 13.40 -13.31
N SER A 22 4.90 13.57 -12.00
CA SER A 22 5.55 14.77 -11.44
C SER A 22 4.78 16.06 -11.81
N LEU A 23 5.47 17.08 -12.33
CA LEU A 23 4.87 18.30 -12.89
C LEU A 23 3.86 17.97 -14.01
N GLY A 24 4.07 16.88 -14.74
CA GLY A 24 3.11 16.37 -15.73
C GLY A 24 1.77 15.98 -15.13
N GLY A 25 1.74 15.49 -13.88
CA GLY A 25 0.49 15.20 -13.16
C GLY A 25 -0.32 16.48 -12.90
N GLN A 26 0.36 17.56 -12.52
CA GLN A 26 -0.26 18.88 -12.37
C GLN A 26 -0.72 19.42 -13.73
N ALA A 27 0.10 19.29 -14.77
CA ALA A 27 -0.25 19.69 -16.14
C ALA A 27 -1.47 18.93 -16.68
N ALA A 28 -1.64 17.64 -16.33
CA ALA A 28 -2.82 16.85 -16.66
C ALA A 28 -4.07 17.44 -16.01
N GLY A 29 -4.00 17.80 -14.72
CA GLY A 29 -5.08 18.50 -14.01
C GLY A 29 -5.44 19.84 -14.67
N PHE A 30 -4.45 20.68 -14.95
CA PHE A 30 -4.65 21.95 -15.67
C PHE A 30 -5.19 21.79 -17.09
N THR A 31 -4.90 20.67 -17.75
CA THR A 31 -5.53 20.32 -19.02
C THR A 31 -7.01 20.00 -18.80
N GLY A 32 -7.32 19.16 -17.82
CA GLY A 32 -8.69 18.82 -17.41
C GLY A 32 -9.55 20.04 -17.07
N LYS A 33 -9.01 21.00 -16.32
CA LYS A 33 -9.67 22.29 -16.01
C LYS A 33 -10.10 23.05 -17.27
N ARG A 34 -9.26 23.07 -18.30
CA ARG A 34 -9.50 23.78 -19.57
C ARG A 34 -10.47 23.05 -20.52
N LEU A 35 -10.73 21.76 -20.30
CA LEU A 35 -11.70 21.01 -21.09
C LEU A 35 -13.13 21.38 -20.64
N LEU A 36 -13.97 21.75 -21.61
CA LEU A 36 -15.41 21.89 -21.40
C LEU A 36 -16.07 20.52 -21.26
N GLN A 37 -17.32 20.48 -20.81
CA GLN A 37 -18.07 19.22 -20.71
C GLN A 37 -18.31 18.59 -22.10
N PRO A 38 -18.32 17.24 -22.22
CA PRO A 38 -17.95 16.29 -21.16
C PRO A 38 -16.46 16.42 -20.79
N LYS A 39 -16.08 16.18 -19.53
CA LYS A 39 -14.67 16.12 -19.13
C LYS A 39 -13.97 14.88 -19.71
N ALA A 40 -12.62 14.88 -19.66
CA ALA A 40 -11.82 13.70 -19.95
C ALA A 40 -12.28 12.48 -19.15
N ARG A 41 -12.14 11.27 -19.70
CA ARG A 41 -12.59 10.04 -19.04
C ARG A 41 -11.88 9.83 -17.71
N LEU A 42 -10.55 9.90 -17.77
CA LEU A 42 -9.69 9.53 -16.67
C LEU A 42 -8.44 10.41 -16.69
N ILE A 43 -8.11 11.00 -15.54
CA ILE A 43 -6.79 11.55 -15.30
C ILE A 43 -6.07 10.66 -14.27
N ILE A 44 -4.82 10.32 -14.54
CA ILE A 44 -3.96 9.59 -13.61
C ILE A 44 -2.73 10.44 -13.31
N GLY A 45 -2.66 10.95 -12.09
CA GLY A 45 -1.53 11.70 -11.57
C GLY A 45 -0.55 10.77 -10.84
N LEU A 46 0.60 10.53 -11.44
CA LEU A 46 1.67 9.71 -10.87
C LEU A 46 2.64 10.61 -10.12
N ASP A 47 2.62 10.50 -8.80
CA ASP A 47 3.35 11.32 -7.85
C ASP A 47 3.34 12.82 -8.25
N PRO A 48 2.16 13.46 -8.33
CA PRO A 48 2.03 14.82 -8.82
C PRO A 48 2.93 15.77 -8.02
N ALA A 49 3.63 16.69 -8.68
CA ALA A 49 4.60 17.56 -8.01
C ALA A 49 3.98 18.31 -6.84
N GLY A 50 4.62 18.28 -5.67
CA GLY A 50 4.26 19.02 -4.46
C GLY A 50 4.75 20.47 -4.43
N PRO A 51 6.01 20.77 -4.80
CA PRO A 51 6.52 22.14 -4.79
C PRO A 51 5.65 23.09 -5.61
N ALA A 52 5.23 24.21 -4.99
CA ALA A 52 4.26 25.19 -5.51
C ALA A 52 2.80 24.70 -5.67
N PHE A 53 2.47 23.47 -5.27
CA PHE A 53 1.13 22.90 -5.38
C PHE A 53 0.56 22.34 -4.07
N SER A 54 1.38 22.10 -3.03
CA SER A 54 0.92 21.52 -1.76
C SER A 54 -0.06 22.43 -0.99
N ASP A 55 0.23 23.74 -0.94
CA ASP A 55 -0.52 24.71 -0.12
C ASP A 55 -1.38 25.68 -0.96
N VAL A 56 -1.82 25.23 -2.13
CA VAL A 56 -2.67 26.03 -3.03
C VAL A 56 -4.10 25.48 -3.09
N SER A 57 -5.04 26.35 -3.50
CA SER A 57 -6.43 25.96 -3.72
C SER A 57 -6.55 24.90 -4.82
N GLU A 58 -7.63 24.13 -4.81
CA GLU A 58 -7.89 23.08 -5.80
C GLU A 58 -7.86 23.58 -7.25
N GLU A 59 -8.23 24.85 -7.48
CA GLU A 59 -8.16 25.49 -8.81
C GLU A 59 -6.73 25.58 -9.36
N ASN A 60 -5.73 25.53 -8.48
CA ASN A 60 -4.31 25.72 -8.81
C ASN A 60 -3.49 24.44 -8.70
N ARG A 61 -4.14 23.27 -8.58
CA ARG A 61 -3.48 21.94 -8.58
C ARG A 61 -4.38 20.88 -9.20
N LEU A 62 -3.88 19.68 -9.44
CA LEU A 62 -4.69 18.52 -9.75
C LEU A 62 -5.77 18.33 -8.66
N ASN A 63 -7.00 18.10 -9.08
CA ASN A 63 -8.12 17.83 -8.18
C ASN A 63 -9.19 16.94 -8.84
N PRO A 64 -10.15 16.37 -8.07
CA PRO A 64 -11.17 15.46 -8.59
C PRO A 64 -12.04 16.01 -9.74
N ASN A 65 -12.29 17.32 -9.80
CA ASN A 65 -13.14 17.95 -10.82
C ASN A 65 -12.49 18.07 -12.21
N ASP A 66 -11.23 17.65 -12.36
CA ASP A 66 -10.47 17.80 -13.60
C ASP A 66 -10.86 16.78 -14.67
N ALA A 67 -11.45 15.64 -14.28
CA ALA A 67 -11.95 14.60 -15.16
C ALA A 67 -13.20 13.93 -14.58
N GLN A 68 -13.83 13.04 -15.34
CA GLN A 68 -14.92 12.20 -14.84
C GLN A 68 -14.45 11.25 -13.73
N LEU A 69 -13.18 10.84 -13.80
CA LEU A 69 -12.49 10.12 -12.76
C LEU A 69 -11.05 10.63 -12.68
N VAL A 70 -10.54 10.78 -11.47
CA VAL A 70 -9.16 11.20 -11.21
C VAL A 70 -8.58 10.22 -10.21
N ILE A 71 -7.45 9.62 -10.58
CA ILE A 71 -6.66 8.74 -9.73
C ILE A 71 -5.34 9.44 -9.46
N SER A 72 -4.87 9.41 -8.22
CA SER A 72 -3.51 9.81 -7.90
C SER A 72 -2.75 8.69 -7.20
N VAL A 73 -1.45 8.60 -7.47
CA VAL A 73 -0.54 7.66 -6.82
C VAL A 73 0.56 8.49 -6.16
N HIS A 74 0.78 8.34 -4.87
CA HIS A 74 1.72 9.14 -4.08
C HIS A 74 2.86 8.24 -3.61
N THR A 75 4.08 8.47 -4.10
CA THR A 75 5.25 7.63 -3.79
C THR A 75 6.39 8.42 -3.16
N ASN A 76 6.42 9.74 -3.34
CA ASN A 76 7.43 10.61 -2.74
C ASN A 76 6.84 11.94 -2.26
N GLY A 77 5.76 11.86 -1.49
CA GLY A 77 5.15 13.02 -0.86
C GLY A 77 6.11 13.71 0.12
N GLY A 78 6.15 15.05 0.11
CA GLY A 78 6.90 15.84 1.08
C GLY A 78 6.29 17.22 1.32
N VAL A 79 6.64 17.85 2.45
CA VAL A 79 6.24 19.23 2.77
C VAL A 79 7.05 20.23 1.94
N ASN A 80 8.30 19.91 1.65
CA ASN A 80 9.18 20.69 0.78
C ASN A 80 10.09 19.75 -0.04
N VAL A 81 10.86 20.32 -0.96
CA VAL A 81 11.75 19.56 -1.88
C VAL A 81 12.81 18.71 -1.18
N LEU A 82 13.12 18.99 0.09
CA LEU A 82 14.07 18.21 0.89
C LEU A 82 13.42 17.01 1.56
N ASP A 83 12.09 16.98 1.64
CA ASP A 83 11.33 15.85 2.20
C ASP A 83 10.77 14.97 1.07
N GLY A 84 10.39 15.56 -0.06
CA GLY A 84 9.86 14.84 -1.22
C GLY A 84 9.47 15.76 -2.39
N LEU A 85 9.36 15.19 -3.58
CA LEU A 85 8.97 15.91 -4.80
C LEU A 85 7.47 15.87 -5.07
N GLY A 86 6.76 14.88 -4.53
CA GLY A 86 5.34 14.67 -4.68
C GLY A 86 4.51 15.48 -3.68
N ILE A 87 3.25 15.72 -4.03
CA ILE A 87 2.25 16.27 -3.12
C ILE A 87 1.77 15.18 -2.16
N LEU A 88 1.68 15.46 -0.85
CA LEU A 88 1.09 14.52 0.13
C LEU A 88 -0.44 14.56 0.14
N THR A 89 -1.00 15.74 -0.14
CA THR A 89 -2.44 15.95 -0.18
C THR A 89 -3.11 15.01 -1.19
N PRO A 90 -4.12 14.22 -0.80
CA PRO A 90 -4.90 13.41 -1.73
C PRO A 90 -5.58 14.29 -2.78
N VAL A 91 -5.28 14.05 -4.07
CA VAL A 91 -5.75 14.91 -5.18
C VAL A 91 -6.67 14.21 -6.18
N GLY A 92 -6.88 12.90 -6.04
CA GLY A 92 -7.83 12.13 -6.85
C GLY A 92 -9.18 11.93 -6.18
N HIS A 93 -10.15 11.41 -6.94
CA HIS A 93 -11.32 10.75 -6.34
C HIS A 93 -10.86 9.57 -5.48
N TYR A 94 -9.89 8.82 -6.01
CA TYR A 94 -9.19 7.72 -5.36
C TYR A 94 -7.70 8.02 -5.38
N SER A 95 -7.07 8.01 -4.21
CA SER A 95 -5.64 8.31 -4.03
C SER A 95 -4.94 7.08 -3.43
N PHE A 96 -3.97 6.53 -4.14
CA PHE A 96 -3.16 5.40 -3.71
C PHE A 96 -1.86 5.89 -3.06
N VAL A 97 -1.54 5.32 -1.91
CA VAL A 97 -0.41 5.74 -1.06
C VAL A 97 0.45 4.50 -0.77
N PRO A 98 1.17 3.98 -1.78
CA PRO A 98 2.02 2.81 -1.61
C PRO A 98 3.14 3.05 -0.58
N ASN A 99 3.34 2.09 0.33
CA ASN A 99 4.37 2.11 1.38
C ASN A 99 4.32 3.39 2.25
N GLY A 100 3.11 3.93 2.49
CA GLY A 100 2.93 5.17 3.25
C GLY A 100 3.19 6.45 2.44
N GLY A 101 3.67 6.35 1.20
CA GLY A 101 3.65 7.42 0.20
C GLY A 101 4.79 8.43 0.21
N GLU A 102 5.76 8.30 1.11
CA GLU A 102 6.91 9.21 1.23
C GLU A 102 8.20 8.57 0.71
N ASN A 103 8.48 7.35 1.16
CA ASN A 103 9.71 6.63 0.85
C ASN A 103 9.38 5.21 0.39
N GLN A 104 9.95 4.82 -0.74
CA GLN A 104 9.67 3.53 -1.36
C GLN A 104 10.77 2.53 -1.05
N PRO A 105 10.46 1.24 -0.85
CA PRO A 105 11.46 0.22 -0.59
C PRO A 105 12.56 0.19 -1.65
N GLY A 106 13.82 0.12 -1.18
CA GLY A 106 15.02 0.20 -2.01
C GLY A 106 15.48 1.59 -2.42
N CYS A 107 14.77 2.65 -2.00
CA CYS A 107 15.22 4.03 -2.17
C CYS A 107 15.78 4.54 -0.83
N GLU A 108 16.93 5.22 -0.86
CA GLU A 108 17.52 5.81 0.34
C GLU A 108 16.66 6.99 0.85
N PRO A 109 16.37 7.08 2.16
CA PRO A 109 15.65 8.21 2.73
C PRO A 109 16.38 9.53 2.49
N VAL A 110 15.62 10.60 2.24
CA VAL A 110 16.17 11.90 1.84
C VAL A 110 16.87 12.64 2.98
N HIS A 111 16.59 12.31 4.24
CA HIS A 111 17.11 13.01 5.42
C HIS A 111 18.64 13.08 5.43
N GLY A 112 19.19 14.25 5.08
CA GLY A 112 20.62 14.57 5.25
C GLY A 112 21.43 14.80 3.98
N ILE A 113 20.84 14.84 2.78
CA ILE A 113 21.59 15.12 1.54
C ILE A 113 21.73 16.63 1.30
N PRO A 114 22.92 17.25 1.46
CA PRO A 114 23.09 18.70 1.30
C PRO A 114 23.03 19.18 -0.16
N GLY A 115 23.10 18.26 -1.14
CA GLY A 115 23.30 18.57 -2.56
C GLY A 115 22.13 19.27 -3.26
N VAL A 116 20.89 19.11 -2.76
CA VAL A 116 19.69 19.74 -3.35
C VAL A 116 19.73 21.26 -3.21
N LEU A 117 20.31 21.76 -2.12
CA LEU A 117 20.40 23.19 -1.81
C LEU A 117 21.51 23.90 -2.60
N ILE A 118 22.47 23.17 -3.19
CA ILE A 118 23.70 23.74 -3.73
C ILE A 118 23.67 23.84 -5.26
N ASN A 119 23.06 22.88 -5.97
CA ASN A 119 23.15 22.79 -7.45
C ASN A 119 21.82 23.04 -8.20
N GLY A 120 20.72 23.34 -7.50
CA GLY A 120 19.40 23.54 -8.11
C GLY A 120 18.78 22.27 -8.70
N LEU A 121 17.49 22.34 -9.02
CA LEU A 121 16.67 21.20 -9.51
C LEU A 121 17.17 20.57 -10.81
N ALA A 122 17.99 21.27 -11.60
CA ALA A 122 18.48 20.81 -12.90
C ALA A 122 19.73 19.93 -12.82
N GLU A 123 20.59 20.11 -11.82
CA GLU A 123 21.88 19.40 -11.69
C GLU A 123 22.00 18.59 -10.38
N GLY A 124 21.15 18.84 -9.38
CA GLY A 124 21.34 18.36 -7.99
C GLY A 124 20.32 17.34 -7.46
N LEU A 125 19.42 16.81 -8.29
CA LEU A 125 18.49 15.78 -7.82
C LEU A 125 19.27 14.49 -7.58
N SER A 126 19.52 14.14 -6.31
CA SER A 126 20.14 12.85 -5.98
C SER A 126 19.28 11.72 -6.53
N ASP A 127 19.92 10.64 -6.97
CA ASP A 127 19.22 9.42 -7.40
C ASP A 127 18.24 8.91 -6.34
N ALA A 128 18.49 9.19 -5.06
CA ALA A 128 17.62 8.85 -3.93
C ALA A 128 16.23 9.52 -4.00
N ILE A 129 16.18 10.85 -4.18
CA ILE A 129 14.90 11.59 -4.30
C ILE A 129 14.19 11.18 -5.59
N ALA A 130 14.96 11.05 -6.66
CA ALA A 130 14.43 10.58 -7.92
C ALA A 130 13.91 9.13 -7.82
N CYS A 131 14.47 8.27 -6.96
CA CYS A 131 14.07 6.86 -6.84
C CYS A 131 12.62 6.71 -6.39
N SER A 132 12.26 7.25 -5.21
CA SER A 132 10.89 7.18 -4.69
C SER A 132 9.91 7.90 -5.63
N HIS A 133 10.33 9.02 -6.22
CA HIS A 133 9.51 9.78 -7.16
C HIS A 133 9.26 9.02 -8.48
N ARG A 134 10.28 8.33 -9.01
CA ARG A 134 10.18 7.48 -10.22
C ARG A 134 9.37 6.21 -9.96
N ARG A 135 9.30 5.74 -8.71
CA ARG A 135 8.56 4.52 -8.35
C ARG A 135 7.11 4.55 -8.83
N ALA A 136 6.44 5.71 -8.84
CA ALA A 136 5.04 5.82 -9.29
C ALA A 136 4.81 5.30 -10.71
N TYR A 137 5.64 5.69 -11.70
CA TYR A 137 5.47 5.16 -13.05
C TYR A 137 5.96 3.72 -13.20
N LEU A 138 6.92 3.27 -12.37
CA LEU A 138 7.35 1.88 -12.35
C LEU A 138 6.23 0.95 -11.86
N LEU A 139 5.51 1.33 -10.80
CA LEU A 139 4.33 0.61 -10.31
C LEU A 139 3.17 0.65 -11.31
N MET A 140 3.08 1.72 -12.12
CA MET A 140 2.06 1.86 -13.16
C MET A 140 2.30 0.98 -14.39
N THR A 141 3.55 0.91 -14.84
CA THR A 141 3.95 0.25 -16.09
C THR A 141 4.17 -1.25 -15.93
N TYR A 142 4.23 -1.72 -14.69
CA TYR A 142 4.31 -3.12 -14.33
C TYR A 142 2.96 -3.82 -14.59
N GLU A 143 2.95 -4.81 -15.48
CA GLU A 143 1.77 -5.63 -15.77
C GLU A 143 1.72 -6.84 -14.83
N GLU A 144 1.04 -6.67 -13.70
CA GLU A 144 0.98 -7.71 -12.67
C GLU A 144 0.21 -8.97 -13.11
N GLN A 145 -0.70 -8.83 -14.09
CA GLN A 145 -1.46 -9.93 -14.68
C GLN A 145 -0.59 -10.96 -15.42
N MET A 146 0.69 -10.64 -15.68
CA MET A 146 1.63 -11.63 -16.22
C MET A 146 2.05 -12.69 -15.19
N PHE A 147 1.69 -12.52 -13.92
CA PHE A 147 2.01 -13.44 -12.84
C PHE A 147 0.74 -14.17 -12.39
N ASP A 148 0.80 -15.51 -12.33
CA ASP A 148 -0.33 -16.34 -11.90
C ASP A 148 -0.82 -15.92 -10.49
N ASP A 149 -2.14 -16.00 -10.28
CA ASP A 149 -2.84 -15.73 -9.02
C ASP A 149 -2.74 -14.29 -8.49
N PHE A 150 -2.40 -13.34 -9.35
CA PHE A 150 -2.00 -12.01 -8.92
C PHE A 150 -3.07 -10.91 -9.20
N GLU A 151 -3.66 -10.36 -8.13
CA GLU A 151 -4.35 -9.06 -8.13
C GLU A 151 -3.97 -8.26 -6.86
N SER A 152 -3.15 -7.21 -7.02
CA SER A 152 -2.81 -6.30 -5.91
C SER A 152 -4.01 -5.41 -5.62
N ASN A 153 -4.55 -5.53 -4.41
CA ASN A 153 -5.56 -4.60 -3.92
C ASN A 153 -4.92 -3.61 -2.97
N ALA A 154 -5.33 -2.35 -3.08
CA ALA A 154 -5.09 -1.37 -2.04
C ALA A 154 -6.34 -1.16 -1.19
N TYR A 155 -6.13 -0.87 0.08
CA TYR A 155 -7.14 -0.91 1.12
C TYR A 155 -7.42 0.47 1.69
N ARG A 156 -8.70 0.81 1.78
CA ARG A 156 -9.13 2.03 2.46
C ARG A 156 -8.86 1.85 3.95
N CYS A 157 -8.14 2.79 4.53
CA CYS A 157 -7.84 2.78 5.95
C CYS A 157 -7.77 4.22 6.49
N ASN A 158 -7.85 4.39 7.81
CA ASN A 158 -7.79 5.72 8.42
C ASN A 158 -6.43 6.39 8.22
N ASN A 159 -5.36 5.60 8.31
CA ASN A 159 -3.97 6.01 8.14
C ASN A 159 -3.12 4.77 7.83
N TYR A 160 -1.87 5.01 7.45
CA TYR A 160 -0.93 3.94 7.10
C TYR A 160 -0.60 3.02 8.29
N THR A 161 -0.51 3.56 9.52
CA THR A 161 -0.23 2.76 10.73
C THR A 161 -1.34 1.73 11.01
N ASP A 162 -2.60 2.10 10.80
CA ASP A 162 -3.73 1.18 10.94
C ASP A 162 -3.73 0.10 9.84
N PHE A 163 -3.29 0.44 8.63
CA PHE A 163 -3.09 -0.52 7.54
C PHE A 163 -2.00 -1.52 7.89
N GLU A 164 -0.81 -1.05 8.30
CA GLU A 164 0.33 -1.89 8.70
C GLU A 164 0.02 -2.78 9.92
N ALA A 165 -0.87 -2.32 10.81
CA ALA A 165 -1.37 -3.11 11.92
C ALA A 165 -2.46 -4.13 11.51
N GLY A 166 -2.77 -4.26 10.22
CA GLY A 166 -3.79 -5.16 9.70
C GLY A 166 -5.21 -4.85 10.18
N LYS A 167 -5.51 -3.60 10.57
CA LYS A 167 -6.86 -3.21 11.02
C LYS A 167 -7.85 -3.06 9.87
N CYS A 168 -7.33 -2.88 8.65
CA CYS A 168 -8.06 -2.78 7.40
C CYS A 168 -7.70 -3.98 6.52
N GLY A 169 -8.71 -4.69 6.03
CA GLY A 169 -8.47 -5.91 5.24
C GLY A 169 -9.74 -6.59 4.73
N ILE A 170 -10.88 -5.88 4.77
CA ILE A 170 -12.14 -6.35 4.20
C ILE A 170 -12.24 -5.72 2.82
N CYS A 171 -12.55 -6.53 1.82
CA CYS A 171 -12.74 -6.12 0.44
C CYS A 171 -14.10 -6.66 -0.01
N ARG A 172 -15.12 -5.79 -0.05
CA ARG A 172 -16.48 -6.17 -0.46
C ARG A 172 -16.72 -5.75 -1.90
N ASP A 173 -17.44 -6.60 -2.62
CA ASP A 173 -17.91 -6.30 -3.98
C ASP A 173 -18.70 -4.99 -3.98
N ASP A 174 -18.50 -4.19 -5.03
CA ASP A 174 -19.15 -2.91 -5.26
C ASP A 174 -19.02 -1.89 -4.11
N SER A 175 -18.03 -2.05 -3.22
CA SER A 175 -17.72 -1.09 -2.16
C SER A 175 -16.45 -0.28 -2.45
N ASP A 176 -16.22 0.77 -1.66
CA ASP A 176 -14.96 1.53 -1.67
C ASP A 176 -13.98 1.05 -0.58
N ASP A 177 -14.16 -0.15 -0.01
CA ASP A 177 -13.27 -0.69 1.04
C ASP A 177 -11.88 -1.04 0.48
N CYS A 178 -11.82 -1.45 -0.77
CA CYS A 178 -10.62 -1.83 -1.49
C CYS A 178 -10.78 -1.47 -2.97
N LYS A 179 -9.68 -1.28 -3.69
CA LYS A 179 -9.67 -1.20 -5.15
C LYS A 179 -8.41 -1.84 -5.72
N PRO A 180 -8.45 -2.36 -6.97
CA PRO A 180 -7.26 -2.82 -7.66
C PRO A 180 -6.19 -1.71 -7.74
N PHE A 181 -5.00 -2.00 -7.23
CA PHE A 181 -3.81 -1.17 -7.41
C PHE A 181 -3.03 -1.68 -8.62
N GLY A 182 -3.52 -1.30 -9.79
CA GLY A 182 -3.15 -1.93 -11.05
C GLY A 182 -4.29 -1.74 -12.03
N ARG A 183 -4.28 -2.51 -13.13
CA ARG A 183 -5.42 -2.55 -14.07
C ARG A 183 -5.86 -1.17 -14.55
N TRP A 184 -4.87 -0.30 -14.77
CA TRP A 184 -5.03 1.14 -14.98
C TRP A 184 -5.78 1.49 -16.25
N PHE A 185 -5.71 0.62 -17.26
CA PHE A 185 -6.27 0.89 -18.59
C PHE A 185 -7.43 -0.03 -18.97
N ASP A 186 -7.71 -1.08 -18.19
CA ASP A 186 -8.84 -2.00 -18.40
C ASP A 186 -9.94 -1.79 -17.33
N TYR A 187 -9.59 -1.83 -16.05
CA TYR A 187 -10.54 -1.66 -14.95
C TYR A 187 -10.93 -0.20 -14.78
N TRP A 188 -9.93 0.68 -14.58
CA TRP A 188 -10.15 2.07 -14.17
C TRP A 188 -10.83 2.95 -15.23
N GLN A 189 -10.63 2.66 -16.52
CA GLN A 189 -11.33 3.40 -17.59
C GLN A 189 -12.84 3.20 -17.59
N ARG A 190 -13.31 2.11 -16.98
CA ARG A 190 -14.74 1.75 -16.91
C ARG A 190 -15.39 2.19 -15.60
N GLN A 191 -14.58 2.60 -14.61
CA GLN A 191 -15.09 2.99 -13.31
C GLN A 191 -15.64 4.42 -13.32
N LYS A 192 -16.49 4.67 -12.33
CA LYS A 192 -16.97 6.00 -11.96
C LYS A 192 -16.79 6.16 -10.45
N PRO A 193 -16.63 7.39 -9.95
CA PRO A 193 -16.70 7.64 -8.52
C PRO A 193 -18.03 7.11 -7.94
N SER A 194 -18.01 6.70 -6.68
CA SER A 194 -19.23 6.32 -5.96
C SER A 194 -20.26 7.45 -6.01
N ARG A 195 -21.55 7.10 -6.03
CA ARG A 195 -22.65 8.08 -6.07
C ARG A 195 -22.64 8.99 -4.85
N ASP A 196 -22.21 8.47 -3.71
CA ASP A 196 -22.15 9.18 -2.43
C ASP A 196 -20.74 9.75 -2.14
N TRP A 197 -19.88 9.84 -3.16
CA TRP A 197 -18.54 10.40 -3.03
C TRP A 197 -18.61 11.89 -2.66
N THR A 198 -17.94 12.27 -1.58
CA THR A 198 -17.89 13.66 -1.09
C THR A 198 -16.47 14.18 -0.90
N SER A 199 -15.47 13.30 -0.81
CA SER A 199 -14.07 13.64 -0.60
C SER A 199 -13.14 12.55 -1.11
N PRO A 200 -11.86 12.86 -1.38
CA PRO A 200 -10.86 11.87 -1.77
C PRO A 200 -10.81 10.67 -0.84
N ILE A 201 -10.85 9.46 -1.41
CA ILE A 201 -10.66 8.22 -0.66
C ILE A 201 -9.20 7.78 -0.80
N VAL A 202 -8.55 7.52 0.34
CA VAL A 202 -7.15 7.11 0.41
C VAL A 202 -7.06 5.59 0.57
N TYR A 203 -6.25 4.97 -0.29
CA TYR A 203 -5.95 3.55 -0.28
C TYR A 203 -4.48 3.30 0.00
N PHE A 204 -4.18 2.35 0.88
CA PHE A 204 -2.83 1.92 1.22
C PHE A 204 -2.53 0.54 0.65
N VAL A 205 -1.30 0.33 0.22
CA VAL A 205 -0.78 -0.94 -0.28
C VAL A 205 0.72 -0.95 -0.06
N ASP A 206 1.30 -2.10 0.19
CA ASP A 206 2.75 -2.23 0.28
C ASP A 206 3.33 -2.88 -0.95
N THR A 207 4.52 -2.44 -1.33
CA THR A 207 5.25 -2.95 -2.47
C THR A 207 6.67 -3.31 -2.09
N ARG A 208 7.33 -4.11 -2.91
CA ARG A 208 8.69 -4.63 -2.72
C ARG A 208 9.69 -3.67 -3.34
N THR A 209 10.95 -3.92 -3.05
CA THR A 209 12.09 -3.22 -3.64
C THR A 209 12.22 -3.46 -5.15
N GLU A 210 11.88 -4.67 -5.61
CA GLU A 210 12.13 -5.16 -6.98
C GLU A 210 10.87 -5.79 -7.60
N MET A 211 10.82 -5.78 -8.93
CA MET A 211 9.76 -6.43 -9.72
C MET A 211 9.66 -7.93 -9.35
N PRO A 212 8.47 -8.51 -9.13
CA PRO A 212 7.12 -8.01 -9.44
C PRO A 212 6.54 -6.92 -8.51
N TYR A 213 7.30 -6.28 -7.62
CA TYR A 213 6.87 -5.23 -6.67
C TYR A 213 5.75 -5.62 -5.72
N SER A 214 5.05 -6.72 -5.91
CA SER A 214 3.80 -6.94 -5.20
C SER A 214 3.93 -8.03 -4.15
N TYR A 215 3.09 -7.91 -3.13
CA TYR A 215 2.96 -8.88 -2.05
C TYR A 215 1.60 -9.58 -2.12
N PHE A 216 1.54 -10.73 -1.47
CA PHE A 216 0.32 -11.41 -1.08
C PHE A 216 0.04 -11.12 0.39
N PHE A 217 -1.05 -10.42 0.66
CA PHE A 217 -1.43 -9.92 1.96
C PHE A 217 -2.36 -10.91 2.67
N TYR A 218 -2.08 -11.13 3.95
CA TYR A 218 -2.93 -11.90 4.84
C TYR A 218 -3.21 -11.07 6.09
N GLN A 219 -4.48 -10.81 6.39
CA GLN A 219 -4.89 -10.23 7.66
C GLN A 219 -5.10 -11.35 8.67
N ILE A 220 -4.35 -11.33 9.76
CA ILE A 220 -4.49 -12.26 10.87
C ILE A 220 -5.21 -11.56 12.01
N LYS A 221 -6.26 -12.18 12.54
CA LYS A 221 -6.95 -11.74 13.75
C LYS A 221 -6.84 -12.84 14.80
N VAL A 222 -6.33 -12.49 15.97
CA VAL A 222 -6.21 -13.41 17.10
C VAL A 222 -7.10 -12.91 18.23
N LYS A 223 -7.98 -13.78 18.72
CA LYS A 223 -8.79 -13.54 19.90
C LYS A 223 -8.26 -14.39 21.05
N THR A 224 -7.90 -13.76 22.15
CA THR A 224 -7.40 -14.45 23.34
C THR A 224 -8.54 -14.81 24.30
N GLY A 225 -8.37 -15.93 25.00
CA GLY A 225 -9.32 -16.40 26.02
C GLY A 225 -9.15 -15.69 27.37
N ASN A 226 -9.81 -16.19 28.41
CA ASN A 226 -9.87 -15.56 29.74
C ASN A 226 -8.94 -16.17 30.80
N ASN A 227 -8.27 -17.29 30.51
CA ASN A 227 -7.58 -18.12 31.52
C ASN A 227 -6.05 -18.14 31.36
N PHE A 228 -5.42 -16.97 31.30
CA PHE A 228 -3.96 -16.85 31.36
C PHE A 228 -3.52 -15.49 31.93
N ASP A 229 -2.27 -15.42 32.41
CA ASP A 229 -1.63 -14.14 32.77
C ASP A 229 -1.15 -13.44 31.50
N THR A 230 -1.04 -12.10 31.52
CA THR A 230 -0.49 -11.36 30.38
C THR A 230 0.83 -11.97 29.89
N TYR A 231 0.86 -12.33 28.60
CA TYR A 231 2.00 -12.94 27.94
C TYR A 231 2.67 -11.92 27.04
N ASP A 232 3.91 -11.54 27.35
CA ASP A 232 4.72 -10.65 26.52
C ASP A 232 5.75 -11.48 25.73
N GLY A 233 5.42 -11.77 24.48
CA GLY A 233 6.19 -12.73 23.69
C GLY A 233 5.82 -12.73 22.23
N ARG A 234 6.29 -13.78 21.54
CA ARG A 234 6.02 -14.01 20.12
C ARG A 234 5.08 -15.19 19.97
N LEU A 235 4.04 -14.99 19.16
CA LEU A 235 3.18 -16.04 18.61
C LEU A 235 3.64 -16.29 17.17
N ALA A 236 4.24 -17.45 16.92
CA ALA A 236 4.65 -17.90 15.61
C ALA A 236 3.57 -18.80 15.00
N LEU A 237 3.08 -18.47 13.81
CA LEU A 237 2.14 -19.28 13.04
C LEU A 237 2.85 -19.85 11.83
N ASN A 238 2.91 -21.17 11.73
CA ASN A 238 3.38 -21.88 10.55
C ASN A 238 2.16 -22.22 9.71
N ILE A 239 2.03 -21.58 8.54
CA ILE A 239 0.88 -21.74 7.66
C ILE A 239 1.27 -22.48 6.38
N THR A 240 0.38 -23.38 5.93
CA THR A 240 0.53 -24.10 4.66
C THR A 240 -0.67 -23.82 3.78
N GLY A 241 -0.38 -23.60 2.50
CA GLY A 241 -1.35 -23.24 1.48
C GLY A 241 -1.66 -24.37 0.51
N SER A 242 -2.85 -24.32 -0.11
CA SER A 242 -3.29 -25.27 -1.13
C SER A 242 -2.42 -25.27 -2.40
N LEU A 243 -1.83 -24.13 -2.75
CA LEU A 243 -0.95 -24.01 -3.92
C LEU A 243 0.50 -24.42 -3.63
N ARG A 244 0.88 -24.56 -2.35
CA ARG A 244 2.26 -24.77 -1.89
C ARG A 244 2.26 -25.65 -0.65
N ASN A 245 2.00 -26.95 -0.83
CA ASN A 245 1.90 -27.92 0.25
C ASN A 245 3.26 -28.37 0.81
N ASP A 246 4.35 -28.11 0.08
CA ASP A 246 5.75 -28.36 0.44
C ASP A 246 6.43 -27.14 1.10
N PHE A 247 5.69 -26.03 1.23
CA PHE A 247 6.18 -24.77 1.77
C PHE A 247 5.42 -24.41 3.05
N VAL A 248 6.17 -24.06 4.08
CA VAL A 248 5.62 -23.52 5.33
C VAL A 248 6.04 -22.06 5.43
N GLU A 249 5.05 -21.17 5.37
CA GLU A 249 5.27 -19.75 5.63
C GLU A 249 5.16 -19.53 7.14
N GLN A 250 6.18 -18.90 7.74
CA GLN A 250 6.17 -18.56 9.16
C GLN A 250 5.79 -17.09 9.35
N ILE A 251 4.75 -16.85 10.14
CA ILE A 251 4.26 -15.53 10.55
C ILE A 251 4.61 -15.33 12.02
N ASN A 252 5.28 -14.23 12.35
CA ASN A 252 5.69 -13.94 13.71
C ASN A 252 4.97 -12.69 14.23
N MET A 253 4.11 -12.88 15.23
CA MET A 253 3.36 -11.80 15.88
C MET A 253 3.96 -11.51 17.26
N GLU A 254 4.61 -10.36 17.40
CA GLU A 254 5.17 -9.91 18.69
C GLU A 254 4.23 -8.93 19.36
N HIS A 255 3.63 -9.35 20.48
CA HIS A 255 2.71 -8.53 21.24
C HIS A 255 2.77 -8.84 22.74
N LYS A 256 2.28 -7.89 23.51
CA LYS A 256 1.83 -8.11 24.88
C LYS A 256 0.38 -8.59 24.82
N PHE A 257 0.20 -9.90 24.83
CA PHE A 257 -1.09 -10.57 24.78
C PHE A 257 -1.77 -10.55 26.15
N GLU A 258 -2.97 -9.99 26.20
CA GLU A 258 -3.79 -9.81 27.38
C GLU A 258 -5.05 -10.68 27.25
N PRO A 259 -5.64 -11.15 28.37
CA PRO A 259 -6.86 -11.93 28.34
C PRO A 259 -8.04 -11.17 27.72
N ASN A 260 -8.93 -11.90 27.02
CA ASN A 260 -10.16 -11.38 26.39
C ASN A 260 -9.94 -10.22 25.41
N ASN A 261 -8.82 -10.22 24.71
CA ASN A 261 -8.44 -9.14 23.80
C ASN A 261 -8.38 -9.63 22.34
N LYS A 262 -8.38 -8.69 21.40
CA LYS A 262 -8.30 -8.94 19.96
C LYS A 262 -7.08 -8.25 19.38
N TYR A 263 -6.30 -9.00 18.64
CA TYR A 263 -5.10 -8.54 17.97
C TYR A 263 -5.28 -8.67 16.46
N THR A 264 -4.76 -7.70 15.72
CA THR A 264 -4.71 -7.74 14.25
C THR A 264 -3.27 -7.62 13.80
N TYR A 265 -2.95 -8.29 12.70
CA TYR A 265 -1.62 -8.26 12.10
C TYR A 265 -1.74 -8.37 10.58
N LEU A 266 -0.92 -7.61 9.85
CA LEU A 266 -0.79 -7.72 8.40
C LEU A 266 0.47 -8.52 8.07
N HIS A 267 0.30 -9.70 7.48
CA HIS A 267 1.41 -10.46 6.93
C HIS A 267 1.55 -10.21 5.43
N LYS A 268 2.80 -10.10 4.96
CA LYS A 268 3.17 -9.83 3.57
C LYS A 268 4.00 -11.00 3.07
N SER A 269 3.44 -11.80 2.17
CA SER A 269 4.14 -12.94 1.58
C SER A 269 4.60 -12.63 0.16
N PHE A 270 5.73 -13.22 -0.24
CA PHE A 270 6.24 -13.13 -1.61
C PHE A 270 5.58 -14.11 -2.57
N LYS A 271 4.81 -15.08 -2.06
CA LYS A 271 4.16 -16.13 -2.84
C LYS A 271 2.71 -16.26 -2.42
N SER A 272 1.83 -16.51 -3.38
CA SER A 272 0.47 -16.93 -3.07
C SER A 272 0.52 -18.30 -2.41
N LEU A 273 -0.08 -18.39 -1.23
CA LEU A 273 -0.36 -19.67 -0.58
C LEU A 273 -1.67 -20.28 -1.11
N GLY A 274 -2.47 -19.51 -1.85
CA GLY A 274 -3.87 -19.85 -2.14
C GLY A 274 -4.68 -20.00 -0.84
N ARG A 275 -5.69 -20.86 -0.87
CA ARG A 275 -6.47 -21.19 0.33
C ARG A 275 -5.57 -21.81 1.40
N ILE A 276 -5.64 -21.30 2.63
CA ILE A 276 -4.92 -21.85 3.77
C ILE A 276 -5.52 -23.21 4.14
N VAL A 277 -4.68 -24.24 4.24
CA VAL A 277 -5.09 -25.62 4.54
C VAL A 277 -4.66 -26.09 5.93
N ARG A 278 -3.61 -25.48 6.49
CA ARG A 278 -3.07 -25.85 7.80
C ARG A 278 -2.44 -24.64 8.49
N VAL A 279 -2.61 -24.57 9.81
CA VAL A 279 -2.00 -23.58 10.69
C VAL A 279 -1.49 -24.30 11.93
N ASP A 280 -0.19 -24.24 12.20
CA ASP A 280 0.42 -24.70 13.45
C ASP A 280 0.93 -23.49 14.24
N ALA A 281 0.44 -23.29 15.46
CA ALA A 281 0.83 -22.16 16.31
C ALA A 281 1.87 -22.58 17.36
N GLN A 282 2.88 -21.74 17.59
CA GLN A 282 3.94 -21.94 18.58
C GLN A 282 4.22 -20.65 19.35
N LEU A 283 4.52 -20.76 20.64
CA LEU A 283 4.92 -19.62 21.48
C LEU A 283 6.45 -19.57 21.60
N GLN A 284 7.02 -18.37 21.52
CA GLN A 284 8.44 -18.12 21.79
C GLN A 284 8.58 -16.92 22.75
N GLU A 285 9.37 -17.08 23.81
CA GLU A 285 9.69 -15.99 24.73
C GLU A 285 10.58 -14.93 24.04
N LYS A 286 10.42 -13.65 24.43
CA LYS A 286 11.29 -12.57 23.95
C LYS A 286 12.72 -12.79 24.48
N GLY A 287 13.65 -13.14 23.60
CA GLY A 287 15.09 -13.15 23.92
C GLY A 287 15.87 -14.42 23.57
N GLU A 288 15.25 -15.50 23.07
CA GLU A 288 15.99 -16.68 22.61
C GLU A 288 16.57 -16.48 21.19
N GLN A 289 17.63 -15.68 21.08
CA GLN A 289 18.58 -15.84 19.98
C GLN A 289 19.54 -16.98 20.31
N LYS A 290 19.47 -18.07 19.55
CA LYS A 290 20.51 -19.11 19.51
C LYS A 290 21.84 -18.48 19.07
N SER A 291 22.83 -18.46 19.97
CA SER A 291 24.25 -18.39 19.59
C SER A 291 25.14 -18.99 20.67
N GLY A 292 25.97 -19.96 20.27
CA GLY A 292 27.26 -20.23 20.91
C GLY A 292 27.24 -21.08 22.18
N ILE A 293 27.86 -22.25 22.07
CA ILE A 293 28.34 -23.14 23.14
C ILE A 293 28.60 -22.40 24.47
N LYS A 294 27.84 -22.73 25.53
CA LYS A 294 28.30 -22.63 26.92
C LYS A 294 27.95 -23.89 27.68
N ARG A 295 28.99 -24.69 27.93
CA ARG A 295 29.00 -25.70 28.99
C ARG A 295 28.96 -24.93 30.32
N LEU A 296 27.90 -25.08 31.10
CA LEU A 296 27.90 -24.67 32.51
C LEU A 296 26.92 -25.56 33.29
N ILE A 297 27.49 -26.31 34.23
CA ILE A 297 26.82 -27.06 35.27
C ILE A 297 26.26 -26.05 36.27
N ALA A 298 24.95 -26.04 36.50
CA ALA A 298 24.35 -25.47 37.70
C ALA A 298 22.99 -26.12 37.98
N ASN A 299 22.90 -26.79 39.12
CA ASN A 299 21.63 -27.17 39.74
C ASN A 299 20.84 -25.89 40.06
N ALA A 300 19.75 -25.66 39.35
CA ALA A 300 18.73 -24.70 39.74
C ALA A 300 17.36 -25.40 39.67
N ILE A 301 16.92 -25.90 40.82
CA ILE A 301 15.52 -26.27 41.06
C ILE A 301 14.76 -24.95 41.19
N GLY A 302 14.30 -24.41 40.05
CA GLY A 302 13.33 -23.33 39.98
C GLY A 302 12.21 -23.81 39.07
N LYS A 303 10.99 -23.92 39.60
CA LYS A 303 9.79 -24.14 38.77
C LYS A 303 9.71 -22.99 37.76
N GLN A 304 10.07 -23.23 36.50
CA GLN A 304 9.65 -22.35 35.41
C GLN A 304 8.12 -22.32 35.46
N LYS A 305 7.55 -21.15 35.72
CA LYS A 305 6.11 -20.93 35.64
C LYS A 305 5.77 -21.08 34.15
N GLU A 306 5.12 -22.17 33.74
CA GLU A 306 4.63 -22.34 32.38
C GLU A 306 3.78 -21.11 32.04
N GLN A 307 4.31 -20.24 31.17
CA GLN A 307 3.54 -19.13 30.63
C GLN A 307 2.64 -19.72 29.55
N ASN A 308 1.34 -19.78 29.85
CA ASN A 308 0.34 -20.26 28.91
C ASN A 308 -0.28 -19.05 28.19
N LEU A 309 -0.44 -19.10 26.87
CA LEU A 309 -1.30 -18.19 26.12
C LEU A 309 -2.54 -18.99 25.69
N VAL A 310 -3.73 -18.50 26.05
CA VAL A 310 -4.99 -19.12 25.60
C VAL A 310 -5.52 -18.34 24.41
N ILE A 311 -5.66 -19.01 23.28
CA ILE A 311 -6.22 -18.47 22.04
C ILE A 311 -7.58 -19.12 21.80
N ASP A 312 -8.62 -18.30 21.72
CA ASP A 312 -9.98 -18.73 21.39
C ASP A 312 -10.14 -18.93 19.87
N GLU A 313 -9.55 -18.04 19.08
CA GLU A 313 -9.77 -17.97 17.64
C GLU A 313 -8.56 -17.35 16.93
N ILE A 314 -8.18 -17.95 15.80
CA ILE A 314 -7.27 -17.35 14.81
C ILE A 314 -8.01 -17.32 13.48
N GLN A 315 -8.26 -16.12 12.97
CA GLN A 315 -8.82 -15.88 11.65
C GLN A 315 -7.70 -15.40 10.72
N ILE A 316 -7.59 -15.99 9.53
CA ILE A 316 -6.64 -15.57 8.49
C ILE A 316 -7.45 -15.23 7.24
N ASN A 317 -7.44 -13.96 6.85
CA ASN A 317 -8.15 -13.47 5.67
C ASN A 317 -7.14 -13.15 4.58
N TYR A 318 -7.31 -13.76 3.40
CA TYR A 318 -6.56 -13.39 2.21
C TYR A 318 -7.07 -12.05 1.68
N MET A 319 -6.14 -11.13 1.38
CA MET A 319 -6.44 -9.73 1.04
C MET A 319 -6.10 -9.38 -0.42
N ASN A 320 -5.53 -10.27 -1.21
CA ASN A 320 -5.40 -10.02 -2.64
C ASN A 320 -6.70 -10.45 -3.34
N GLY A 321 -6.97 -9.90 -4.54
CA GLY A 321 -8.29 -9.84 -5.18
C GLY A 321 -9.05 -11.14 -5.45
N TYR A 322 -9.88 -11.12 -6.49
CA TYR A 322 -11.05 -11.99 -6.70
C TYR A 322 -10.73 -13.44 -7.08
N THR A 323 -9.67 -14.03 -6.53
CA THR A 323 -9.28 -15.42 -6.76
C THR A 323 -9.80 -16.34 -5.65
N GLU A 324 -11.10 -16.28 -5.40
CA GLU A 324 -11.90 -17.48 -5.11
C GLU A 324 -13.12 -17.46 -6.06
N ARG A 325 -12.87 -17.85 -7.31
CA ARG A 325 -13.87 -18.48 -8.18
C ARG A 325 -13.44 -19.90 -8.46
#